data_AF-A0A6G8RRF9-F1
#
_entry.id   AF-A0A6G8RRF9-F1
#
_cell.length_a   1.000
_cell.length_b   1.000
_cell.length_c   1.000
_cell.angle_alpha   90.00
_cell.angle_beta   90.00
_cell.angle_gamma   90.00
#
_symmetry.space_group_name_H-M   'P 1'
#
loop_
_entity.id
_entity.type
_entity.pdbx_description
1 polymer ?
#
loop_
_entity_poly.entity_id
_entity_poly.type
_entity_poly.pdbx_seq_one_letter_code
_entity_poly.pdbx_strand_id
1 'polypeptide(L)'
;MFKQVVLTGFILGLTSNVMALDKSKISLDQVFWGNWSVYNAQSKCTETYTFTKPGKFTYTTKQKSMSGEFAVLRSKTATDLDVLAMKVVNDNKKAGCGGQVNDYTNADIRLSLKWISPRSAELCTDIEGKKCTGLFFNKM
;
A
#
# COMPACT_ATOMS: atom_id res chain seq x y z
N MET A 1 -43.47 41.40 -15.75
CA MET A 1 -42.76 40.30 -16.45
C MET A 1 -41.44 40.06 -15.73
N PHE A 2 -41.40 39.10 -14.80
CA PHE A 2 -40.20 38.73 -14.05
C PHE A 2 -39.45 37.62 -14.80
N LYS A 3 -38.24 37.91 -15.28
CA LYS A 3 -37.34 36.91 -15.86
C LYS A 3 -36.54 36.26 -14.73
N GLN A 4 -36.77 34.96 -14.49
CA GLN A 4 -35.96 34.14 -13.61
C GLN A 4 -34.58 33.93 -14.24
N VAL A 5 -33.52 34.35 -13.54
CA VAL A 5 -32.14 33.96 -13.84
C VAL A 5 -31.82 32.77 -12.95
N VAL A 6 -31.87 31.56 -13.52
CA VAL A 6 -31.39 30.34 -12.86
C VAL A 6 -29.88 30.32 -13.02
N LEU A 7 -29.16 30.62 -11.94
CA LEU A 7 -27.71 30.49 -11.88
C LEU A 7 -27.38 29.03 -11.57
N THR A 8 -27.09 28.25 -12.63
CA THR A 8 -26.66 26.85 -12.49
C THR A 8 -25.24 26.82 -11.92
N GLY A 9 -25.11 26.52 -10.63
CA GLY A 9 -23.83 26.35 -9.95
C GLY A 9 -23.08 25.15 -10.51
N PHE A 10 -22.02 25.40 -11.27
CA PHE A 10 -21.07 24.39 -11.72
C PHE A 10 -20.13 24.07 -10.55
N ILE A 11 -20.49 23.08 -9.73
CA ILE A 11 -19.59 22.56 -8.71
C ILE A 11 -18.55 21.70 -9.43
N LEU A 12 -17.41 22.30 -9.75
CA LEU A 12 -16.19 21.60 -10.13
C LEU A 12 -15.73 20.76 -8.93
N GLY A 13 -16.14 19.49 -8.90
CA GLY A 13 -15.55 18.49 -8.04
C GLY A 13 -14.09 18.28 -8.45
N LEU A 14 -13.17 18.91 -7.72
CA LEU A 14 -11.74 18.64 -7.82
C LEU A 14 -11.49 17.21 -7.32
N THR A 15 -11.53 16.23 -8.21
CA THR A 15 -10.94 14.92 -7.94
C THR A 15 -9.44 15.13 -7.89
N SER A 16 -8.87 15.18 -6.68
CA SER A 16 -7.42 15.20 -6.47
C SER A 16 -6.83 13.89 -6.98
N ASN A 17 -6.47 13.86 -8.26
CA ASN A 17 -5.63 12.82 -8.82
C ASN A 17 -4.26 12.96 -8.13
N VAL A 18 -4.02 12.17 -7.08
CA VAL A 18 -2.68 12.02 -6.51
C VAL A 18 -1.81 11.47 -7.63
N MET A 19 -0.99 12.34 -8.21
CA MET A 19 -0.09 11.98 -9.30
C MET A 19 0.96 11.02 -8.73
N ALA A 20 1.13 9.88 -9.39
CA ALA A 20 2.19 8.94 -9.04
C ALA A 20 3.56 9.60 -9.28
N LEU A 21 4.47 9.47 -8.32
CA LEU A 21 5.87 9.82 -8.50
C LEU A 21 6.52 8.78 -9.43
N ASP A 22 7.37 9.26 -10.34
CA ASP A 22 8.21 8.39 -11.16
C ASP A 22 9.07 7.47 -10.27
N LYS A 23 8.88 6.15 -10.40
CA LYS A 23 9.60 5.13 -9.63
C LYS A 23 11.12 5.15 -9.85
N SER A 24 11.60 5.70 -10.98
CA SER A 24 13.04 5.86 -11.23
C SER A 24 13.72 6.72 -10.18
N LYS A 25 12.96 7.63 -9.53
CA LYS A 25 13.43 8.51 -8.45
C LYS A 25 13.46 7.82 -7.08
N ILE A 26 12.98 6.58 -6.99
CA ILE A 26 12.96 5.79 -5.75
C ILE A 26 14.15 4.85 -5.72
N SER A 27 15.12 5.15 -4.84
CA SER A 27 16.24 4.27 -4.54
C SER A 27 15.84 3.24 -3.47
N LEU A 28 15.36 2.07 -3.91
CA LEU A 28 14.83 1.03 -3.01
C LEU A 28 15.82 0.64 -1.91
N ASP A 29 17.10 0.50 -2.24
CA ASP A 29 18.15 0.13 -1.29
C ASP A 29 18.40 1.17 -0.20
N GLN A 30 18.06 2.43 -0.44
CA GLN A 30 18.20 3.50 0.55
C GLN A 30 16.91 3.70 1.35
N VAL A 31 15.75 3.53 0.72
CA VAL A 31 14.47 4.02 1.28
C VAL A 31 13.58 2.91 1.83
N PHE A 32 13.71 1.66 1.37
CA PHE A 32 12.74 0.62 1.70
C PHE A 32 12.95 -0.02 3.08
N TRP A 33 14.19 -0.08 3.58
CA TRP A 33 14.50 -0.73 4.86
C TRP A 33 13.92 -0.01 6.08
N GLY A 34 13.56 -0.76 7.12
CA GLY A 34 13.01 -0.23 8.37
C GLY A 34 11.50 -0.39 8.48
N ASN A 35 10.87 0.52 9.23
CA ASN A 35 9.48 0.40 9.66
C ASN A 35 8.52 1.12 8.71
N TRP A 36 7.43 0.43 8.36
CA TRP A 36 6.34 0.93 7.56
C TRP A 36 5.00 0.61 8.19
N SER A 37 3.98 1.39 7.89
CA SER A 37 2.63 1.15 8.37
C SER A 37 1.57 1.40 7.32
N VAL A 38 0.45 0.69 7.47
CA VAL A 38 -0.81 0.96 6.79
C VAL A 38 -1.85 1.25 7.85
N TYR A 39 -2.53 2.38 7.74
CA TYR A 39 -3.68 2.69 8.60
C TYR A 39 -4.97 2.55 7.78
N ASN A 40 -5.90 1.73 8.26
CA ASN A 40 -7.23 1.59 7.71
C ASN A 40 -8.23 2.35 8.59
N ALA A 41 -8.72 3.49 8.08
CA ALA A 41 -9.64 4.36 8.81
C ALA A 41 -11.01 3.72 9.08
N GLN A 42 -11.49 2.86 8.19
CA GLN A 42 -12.78 2.17 8.34
C GLN A 42 -12.77 1.20 9.53
N SER A 43 -11.69 0.43 9.68
CA SER A 43 -11.50 -0.51 10.80
C SER A 43 -10.77 0.08 12.01
N LYS A 44 -10.35 1.36 11.92
CA LYS A 44 -9.51 2.07 12.90
C LYS A 44 -8.32 1.21 13.35
N CYS A 45 -7.61 0.65 12.38
CA CYS A 45 -6.60 -0.36 12.62
C CYS A 45 -5.30 -0.03 11.88
N THR A 46 -4.18 -0.20 12.56
CA THR A 46 -2.84 -0.04 11.99
C THR A 46 -2.19 -1.41 11.81
N GLU A 47 -1.63 -1.62 10.64
CA GLU A 47 -0.75 -2.73 10.31
C GLU A 47 0.67 -2.20 10.24
N THR A 48 1.60 -2.88 10.90
CA THR A 48 3.01 -2.50 10.98
C THR A 48 3.85 -3.56 10.31
N TYR A 49 4.81 -3.12 9.49
CA TYR A 49 5.76 -3.95 8.76
C TYR A 49 7.17 -3.48 9.10
N THR A 50 8.09 -4.40 9.34
CA THR A 50 9.52 -4.10 9.48
C THR A 50 10.29 -4.89 8.45
N PHE A 51 11.06 -4.22 7.61
CA PHE A 51 11.89 -4.84 6.58
C PHE A 51 13.38 -4.74 6.93
N THR A 52 14.07 -5.87 6.97
CA THR A 52 15.49 -5.97 7.34
C THR A 52 16.28 -6.74 6.30
N LYS A 53 17.59 -6.49 6.25
CA LYS A 53 18.52 -7.22 5.37
C LYS A 53 18.89 -8.59 5.98
N PRO A 54 19.09 -9.64 5.17
CA PRO A 54 18.79 -9.72 3.75
C PRO A 54 17.32 -10.15 3.51
N GLY A 55 16.47 -9.22 3.05
CA GLY A 55 15.14 -9.54 2.52
C GLY A 55 14.17 -10.22 3.52
N LYS A 56 14.21 -9.87 4.81
CA LYS A 56 13.28 -10.40 5.81
C LYS A 56 12.22 -9.37 6.17
N PHE A 57 11.00 -9.83 6.42
CA PHE A 57 9.94 -8.99 6.97
C PHE A 57 9.34 -9.57 8.24
N THR A 58 8.90 -8.68 9.11
CA THR A 58 7.91 -8.98 10.15
C THR A 58 6.69 -8.11 9.92
N TYR A 59 5.53 -8.63 10.32
CA TYR A 59 4.26 -7.95 10.27
C TYR A 59 3.56 -8.12 11.62
N THR A 60 2.95 -7.05 12.11
CA THR A 60 2.10 -7.09 13.29
C THR A 60 0.87 -6.21 13.12
N THR A 61 -0.27 -6.72 13.59
CA THR A 61 -1.46 -5.92 13.82
C THR A 61 -2.35 -6.58 14.87
N LYS A 62 -2.89 -5.79 15.81
CA LYS A 62 -3.74 -6.32 16.90
C LYS A 62 -3.13 -7.60 17.52
N GLN A 63 -3.73 -8.76 17.26
CA GLN A 63 -3.28 -10.08 17.74
C GLN A 63 -2.51 -10.87 16.69
N LYS A 64 -2.53 -10.46 15.42
CA LYS A 64 -1.88 -11.18 14.32
C LYS A 64 -0.40 -10.78 14.21
N SER A 65 0.44 -11.78 14.03
CA SER A 65 1.85 -11.60 13.69
C SER A 65 2.24 -12.57 12.57
N MET A 66 3.02 -12.07 11.63
CA MET A 66 3.59 -12.86 10.54
C MET A 66 5.06 -12.51 10.34
N SER A 67 5.82 -13.42 9.76
CA SER A 67 7.19 -13.16 9.33
C SER A 67 7.52 -13.98 8.09
N GLY A 68 8.53 -13.55 7.35
CA GLY A 68 8.99 -14.28 6.19
C GLY A 68 10.03 -13.52 5.38
N GLU A 69 9.99 -13.76 4.09
CA GLU A 69 10.92 -13.20 3.12
C GLU A 69 10.19 -12.21 2.22
N PHE A 70 10.91 -11.18 1.77
CA PHE A 70 10.35 -10.20 0.85
C PHE A 70 11.36 -9.76 -0.19
N ALA A 71 10.82 -9.26 -1.30
CA ALA A 71 11.54 -8.49 -2.29
C ALA A 71 10.63 -7.38 -2.84
N VAL A 72 11.24 -6.30 -3.33
CA VAL A 72 10.54 -5.33 -4.16
C VAL A 72 10.99 -5.53 -5.59
N LEU A 73 10.08 -6.02 -6.43
CA LEU A 73 10.32 -6.33 -7.83
C LEU A 73 10.06 -5.09 -8.68
N ARG A 74 11.08 -4.61 -9.39
CA ARG A 74 10.98 -3.47 -10.29
C ARG A 74 10.94 -3.92 -11.74
N SER A 75 9.81 -3.66 -12.41
CA SER A 75 9.68 -3.87 -13.86
C SER A 75 10.53 -2.85 -14.63
N LYS A 76 11.08 -3.27 -15.78
CA LYS A 76 11.77 -2.39 -16.74
C LYS A 76 10.81 -1.48 -17.50
N THR A 77 9.54 -1.85 -17.60
CA THR A 77 8.50 -1.02 -18.20
C THR A 77 8.26 0.19 -17.29
N ALA A 78 8.37 1.39 -17.83
CA ALA A 78 8.28 2.62 -17.05
C ALA A 78 6.90 2.80 -16.38
N THR A 79 5.83 2.33 -17.03
CA THR A 79 4.44 2.46 -16.56
C THR A 79 4.02 1.44 -15.51
N ASP A 80 4.73 0.31 -15.43
CA ASP A 80 4.40 -0.72 -14.44
C ASP A 80 4.84 -0.26 -13.05
N LEU A 81 4.00 -0.49 -12.04
CA LEU A 81 4.34 -0.24 -10.65
C LEU A 81 5.39 -1.23 -10.15
N ASP A 82 6.15 -0.84 -9.11
CA ASP A 82 6.96 -1.80 -8.36
C ASP A 82 6.04 -2.75 -7.59
N VAL A 83 6.45 -4.00 -7.37
CA VAL A 83 5.66 -5.00 -6.63
C VAL A 83 6.39 -5.39 -5.35
N LEU A 84 5.75 -5.14 -4.20
CA LEU A 84 6.13 -5.76 -2.93
C LEU A 84 5.66 -7.21 -2.95
N ALA A 85 6.61 -8.14 -3.06
CA ALA A 85 6.38 -9.57 -2.97
C ALA A 85 6.82 -10.07 -1.59
N MET A 86 5.93 -10.73 -0.87
CA MET A 86 6.17 -11.27 0.46
C MET A 86 5.79 -12.75 0.50
N LYS A 87 6.74 -13.60 0.88
CA LYS A 87 6.52 -15.01 1.16
C LYS A 87 6.43 -15.22 2.66
N VAL A 88 5.23 -15.53 3.15
CA VAL A 88 4.98 -15.75 4.58
C VAL A 88 5.55 -17.11 4.98
N VAL A 89 6.43 -17.12 5.98
CA VAL A 89 7.04 -18.33 6.54
C VAL A 89 6.36 -18.72 7.84
N ASN A 90 6.11 -17.76 8.74
CA ASN A 90 5.41 -18.00 10.00
C ASN A 90 4.18 -17.09 10.12
N ASP A 91 3.07 -17.65 10.58
CA ASP A 91 1.83 -16.94 10.95
C ASP A 91 1.33 -17.50 12.28
N ASN A 92 0.97 -16.62 13.22
CA ASN A 92 0.43 -17.02 14.51
C ASN A 92 -1.07 -17.40 14.49
N LYS A 93 -1.70 -17.35 13.30
CA LYS A 93 -3.08 -17.74 13.02
C LYS A 93 -4.11 -17.02 13.88
N LYS A 94 -3.82 -15.77 14.24
CA LYS A 94 -4.77 -14.88 14.93
C LYS A 94 -5.41 -13.91 13.95
N ALA A 95 -6.51 -13.30 14.38
CA ALA A 95 -7.22 -12.30 13.61
C ALA A 95 -6.41 -10.99 13.49
N GLY A 96 -6.40 -10.41 12.29
CA GLY A 96 -5.78 -9.11 12.00
C GLY A 96 -6.81 -7.96 11.99
N CYS A 97 -6.52 -6.90 11.21
CA CYS A 97 -7.43 -5.76 11.09
C CYS A 97 -8.83 -6.13 10.56
N GLY A 98 -8.92 -7.12 9.67
CA GLY A 98 -10.19 -7.61 9.12
C GLY A 98 -11.02 -8.47 10.08
N GLY A 99 -10.54 -8.77 11.29
CA GLY A 99 -11.25 -9.57 12.30
C GLY A 99 -11.36 -11.07 12.00
N GLN A 100 -11.13 -11.49 10.76
CA GLN A 100 -11.13 -12.88 10.35
C GLN A 100 -9.83 -13.60 10.75
N VAL A 101 -9.98 -14.86 11.16
CA VAL A 101 -8.87 -15.76 11.49
C VAL A 101 -8.46 -16.52 10.23
N ASN A 102 -7.58 -15.90 9.44
CA ASN A 102 -7.00 -16.52 8.25
C ASN A 102 -5.58 -17.01 8.57
N ASP A 103 -5.22 -18.19 8.08
CA ASP A 103 -3.85 -18.72 8.10
C ASP A 103 -3.17 -18.37 6.77
N TYR A 104 -2.13 -17.53 6.82
CA TYR A 104 -1.30 -17.16 5.67
C TYR A 104 0.02 -17.91 5.63
N THR A 105 0.21 -18.99 6.41
CA THR A 105 1.44 -19.79 6.32
C THR A 105 1.67 -20.25 4.88
N ASN A 106 2.87 -20.01 4.34
CA ASN A 106 3.25 -20.25 2.94
C ASN A 106 2.52 -19.41 1.87
N ALA A 107 1.75 -18.39 2.26
CA ALA A 107 1.14 -17.48 1.29
C ALA A 107 2.21 -16.65 0.54
N ASP A 108 1.98 -16.43 -0.74
CA ASP A 108 2.68 -15.44 -1.58
C ASP A 108 1.75 -14.23 -1.72
N ILE A 109 2.10 -13.15 -1.01
CA ILE A 109 1.35 -11.89 -1.01
C ILE A 109 2.06 -10.92 -1.94
N ARG A 110 1.31 -10.37 -2.90
CA ARG A 110 1.83 -9.40 -3.87
C ARG A 110 0.98 -8.14 -3.88
N LEU A 111 1.63 -7.01 -3.66
CA LEU A 111 1.00 -5.69 -3.67
C LEU A 111 1.82 -4.74 -4.55
N SER A 112 1.15 -4.06 -5.46
CA SER A 112 1.77 -3.04 -6.30
C SER A 112 1.89 -1.73 -5.52
N LEU A 113 3.01 -1.03 -5.70
CA LEU A 113 3.35 0.20 -5.01
C LEU A 113 3.27 1.38 -5.97
N LYS A 114 2.17 2.15 -5.86
CA LYS A 114 2.05 3.43 -6.55
C LYS A 114 2.71 4.51 -5.71
N TRP A 115 3.98 4.76 -5.97
CA TRP A 115 4.79 5.73 -5.22
C TRP A 115 4.18 7.13 -5.27
N ILE A 116 4.11 7.79 -4.13
CA ILE A 116 3.69 9.19 -3.98
C ILE A 116 4.89 10.02 -3.52
N SER A 117 5.75 9.43 -2.69
CA SER A 117 7.03 9.97 -2.26
C SER A 117 7.99 8.83 -1.89
N PRO A 118 9.27 9.10 -1.61
CA PRO A 118 10.19 8.08 -1.08
C PRO A 118 9.76 7.47 0.27
N ARG A 119 8.77 8.08 0.96
CA ARG A 119 8.25 7.62 2.25
C ARG A 119 6.80 7.16 2.19
N SER A 120 6.17 7.14 1.01
CA SER A 120 4.75 6.80 0.90
C SER A 120 4.42 6.22 -0.48
N ALA A 121 3.65 5.13 -0.49
CA ALA A 121 3.05 4.56 -1.69
C ALA A 121 1.59 4.19 -1.41
N GLU A 122 0.72 4.33 -2.41
CA GLU A 122 -0.61 3.71 -2.37
C GLU A 122 -0.49 2.23 -2.76
N LEU A 123 -1.21 1.36 -2.05
CA LEU A 123 -1.25 -0.07 -2.33
C LEU A 123 -2.29 -0.37 -3.40
N CYS A 124 -1.86 -1.05 -4.46
CA CYS A 124 -2.71 -1.48 -5.57
C CYS A 124 -2.63 -3.00 -5.78
N THR A 125 -3.68 -3.55 -6.41
CA THR A 125 -3.82 -5.00 -6.66
C THR A 125 -3.44 -5.41 -8.08
N ASP A 126 -3.16 -4.42 -8.94
CA ASP A 126 -2.72 -4.57 -10.32
C ASP A 126 -1.42 -3.77 -10.54
N ILE A 127 -0.63 -4.17 -11.54
CA ILE A 127 0.67 -3.53 -11.82
C ILE A 127 0.50 -2.22 -12.59
N GLU A 128 -0.66 -1.98 -13.19
CA GLU A 128 -0.99 -0.77 -13.96
C GLU A 128 -1.50 0.37 -13.05
N GLY A 129 -1.77 0.10 -11.78
CA GLY A 129 -2.27 1.09 -10.82
C GLY A 129 -3.70 1.56 -11.06
N LYS A 130 -4.51 0.76 -11.75
CA LYS A 130 -5.93 1.05 -12.03
C LYS A 130 -6.85 0.58 -10.90
N LYS A 131 -6.41 -0.37 -10.08
CA LYS A 131 -7.14 -0.98 -8.96
C LYS A 131 -6.39 -0.78 -7.65
N CYS A 132 -6.35 0.47 -7.20
CA CYS A 132 -5.77 0.84 -5.93
C CYS A 132 -6.79 0.73 -4.79
N THR A 133 -6.28 0.38 -3.61
CA THR A 133 -7.10 0.08 -2.43
C THR A 133 -7.53 1.32 -1.65
N GLY A 134 -6.94 2.48 -1.95
CA GLY A 134 -7.06 3.69 -1.12
C GLY A 134 -6.32 3.58 0.22
N LEU A 135 -5.55 2.50 0.44
CA LEU A 135 -4.68 2.34 1.60
C LEU A 135 -3.25 2.76 1.24
N PHE A 136 -2.63 3.47 2.17
CA PHE A 136 -1.30 4.04 1.97
C PHE A 136 -0.28 3.35 2.87
N PHE A 137 0.80 2.92 2.25
CA PHE A 137 1.96 2.35 2.90
C PHE A 137 2.97 3.45 3.20
N ASN A 138 3.12 3.78 4.46
CA ASN A 138 3.88 4.95 4.91
C ASN A 138 5.08 4.54 5.75
N LYS A 139 6.22 5.18 5.50
CA LYS A 139 7.44 4.98 6.26
C LYS A 139 7.34 5.72 7.59
N MET A 140 7.55 5.00 8.69
CA MET A 140 7.59 5.58 10.04
C MET A 140 8.88 6.37 10.29
#